data_AF-A0A7C9ESF9-F1
#
_entry.id   AF-A0A7C9ESF9-F1
#
_cell.length_a   1.000
_cell.length_b   1.000
_cell.length_c   1.000
_cell.angle_alpha   90.00
_cell.angle_beta   90.00
_cell.angle_gamma   90.00
#
_symmetry.space_group_name_H-M   'P 1'
#
loop_
_entity.id
_entity.type
_entity.pdbx_description
1 polymer ?
#
loop_
_entity_poly.entity_id
_entity_poly.type
_entity_poly.pdbx_seq_one_letter_code
_entity_poly.pdbx_strand_id
1 'polypeptide(L)'
;DVSYSKYEKKEPELKGPVKNFSQYTAYVQEYCEKYESYCSLNKILESYRNEFQKLGTDLESAKGRDMEKYYDILAQLRESYRQHGMRHKRLKKIFIVLHEELKHLKQRIKEFAAAYMRG
;
A
#
# COMPACT_ATOMS: atom_id res chain seq x y z
N ASP A 1 15.78 7.70 -0.66
CA ASP A 1 15.08 6.54 -0.09
C ASP A 1 13.91 7.00 0.76
N VAL A 2 12.68 6.63 0.40
CA VAL A 2 11.52 6.84 1.28
C VAL A 2 11.53 5.72 2.32
N SER A 3 11.94 6.03 3.55
CA SER A 3 11.93 5.07 4.64
C SER A 3 10.50 4.86 5.13
N TYR A 4 10.01 3.62 5.04
CA TYR A 4 8.71 3.22 5.57
C TYR A 4 8.78 2.68 7.02
N SER A 5 9.95 2.77 7.67
CA SER A 5 10.18 2.17 8.99
C SER A 5 9.19 2.65 10.06
N LYS A 6 8.74 3.90 9.99
CA LYS A 6 7.72 4.45 10.90
C LYS A 6 6.35 3.77 10.81
N TYR A 7 6.10 3.00 9.76
CA TYR A 7 4.83 2.29 9.54
C TYR A 7 4.97 0.77 9.70
N GLU A 8 6.15 0.28 10.09
CA GLU A 8 6.39 -1.13 10.39
C GLU A 8 5.86 -1.49 11.77
N LYS A 9 4.54 -1.49 11.87
CA LYS A 9 3.83 -1.76 13.11
C LYS A 9 3.13 -3.11 13.02
N LYS A 10 2.84 -3.69 14.19
CA LYS A 10 2.00 -4.89 14.27
C LYS A 10 0.54 -4.54 13.98
N GLU A 11 0.09 -3.40 14.47
CA GLU A 11 -1.29 -2.91 14.42
C GLU A 11 -1.31 -1.41 14.07
N PRO A 12 -2.40 -0.91 13.45
CA PRO A 12 -2.56 0.49 13.14
C PRO A 12 -2.82 1.34 14.40
N GLU A 13 -2.28 2.55 14.42
CA GLU A 13 -2.56 3.52 15.48
C GLU A 13 -3.85 4.29 15.20
N LEU A 14 -4.91 3.93 15.94
CA LEU A 14 -6.22 4.54 15.77
C LEU A 14 -6.40 5.71 16.75
N LYS A 15 -6.53 6.91 16.18
CA LYS A 15 -6.72 8.16 16.92
C LYS A 15 -8.14 8.30 17.50
N GLY A 16 -8.30 8.98 18.63
CA GLY A 16 -9.62 9.25 19.21
C GLY A 16 -10.46 10.27 18.42
N PRO A 17 -11.70 10.55 18.84
CA PRO A 17 -12.51 11.65 18.30
C PRO A 17 -11.80 13.00 18.43
N VAL A 18 -12.07 13.89 17.47
CA VAL A 18 -11.54 15.27 17.47
C VAL A 18 -12.38 16.12 18.41
N LYS A 19 -11.73 16.82 19.34
CA LYS A 19 -12.38 17.63 20.37
C LYS A 19 -12.37 19.13 20.09
N ASN A 20 -11.43 19.60 19.29
CA ASN A 20 -11.24 21.01 18.99
C ASN A 20 -10.54 21.22 17.64
N PHE A 21 -10.51 22.47 17.19
CA PHE A 21 -9.94 22.84 15.89
C PHE A 21 -8.43 22.59 15.79
N SER A 22 -7.68 22.73 16.90
CA SER A 22 -6.23 22.41 16.90
C SER A 22 -5.98 20.93 16.61
N GLN A 23 -6.74 20.03 17.26
CA GLN A 23 -6.67 18.60 17.01
C GLN A 23 -7.16 18.24 15.59
N TYR A 24 -8.18 18.94 15.08
CA TYR A 24 -8.66 18.78 13.70
C TYR A 24 -7.52 19.05 12.70
N THR A 25 -6.88 20.22 12.82
CA THR A 25 -5.78 20.63 11.93
C THR A 25 -4.61 19.65 12.01
N ALA A 26 -4.26 19.18 13.22
CA ALA A 26 -3.23 18.16 13.39
C ALA A 26 -3.58 16.84 12.68
N TYR A 27 -4.85 16.40 12.72
CA TYR A 27 -5.27 15.17 12.04
C TYR A 27 -5.26 15.32 10.52
N VAL A 28 -5.65 16.49 10.00
CA VAL A 28 -5.57 16.80 8.57
C VAL A 28 -4.11 16.77 8.10
N GLN A 29 -3.21 17.40 8.85
CA GLN A 29 -1.78 17.40 8.53
C GLN A 29 -1.20 15.99 8.54
N GLU A 30 -1.47 15.21 9.59
CA GLU A 30 -1.03 13.81 9.69
C GLU A 30 -1.59 12.95 8.55
N TYR A 31 -2.86 13.17 8.15
CA TYR A 31 -3.45 12.49 7.00
C TYR A 31 -2.69 12.80 5.71
N CYS A 32 -2.40 14.07 5.43
CA CYS A 32 -1.68 14.48 4.22
C CYS A 32 -0.27 13.86 4.15
N GLU A 33 0.49 13.94 5.23
CA GLU A 33 1.85 13.37 5.30
C GLU A 33 1.87 11.84 5.12
N LYS A 34 0.89 11.14 5.72
CA LYS A 34 0.75 9.70 5.53
C LYS A 34 0.28 9.34 4.13
N TYR A 35 -0.58 10.15 3.53
CA TYR A 35 -1.17 9.89 2.21
C TYR A 35 -0.12 9.89 1.10
N GLU A 36 0.90 10.75 1.17
CA GLU A 36 2.02 10.73 0.22
C GLU A 36 2.79 9.40 0.28
N SER A 37 3.10 8.93 1.49
CA SER A 37 3.78 7.64 1.70
C SER A 37 2.91 6.46 1.25
N TYR A 38 1.59 6.54 1.47
CA TYR A 38 0.63 5.54 1.01
C TYR A 38 0.60 5.47 -0.52
N CYS A 39 0.58 6.63 -1.20
CA CYS A 39 0.59 6.68 -2.66
C CYS A 39 1.88 6.11 -3.26
N SER A 40 3.04 6.45 -2.70
CA SER A 40 4.32 5.91 -3.20
C SER A 40 4.39 4.39 -2.99
N LEU A 41 3.94 3.90 -1.85
CA LEU A 41 3.90 2.47 -1.55
C LEU A 41 2.94 1.71 -2.46
N ASN A 42 1.75 2.27 -2.72
CA ASN A 42 0.78 1.70 -3.65
C ASN A 42 1.38 1.55 -5.05
N LYS A 43 2.09 2.57 -5.55
CA LYS A 43 2.75 2.52 -6.86
C LYS A 43 3.76 1.36 -6.96
N ILE A 44 4.54 1.11 -5.90
CA ILE A 44 5.50 0.00 -5.84
C ILE A 44 4.77 -1.36 -5.84
N LEU A 45 3.69 -1.49 -5.08
CA LEU A 45 2.91 -2.74 -5.04
C LEU A 45 2.22 -3.02 -6.38
N GLU A 46 1.65 -1.99 -7.01
CA GLU A 46 1.05 -2.12 -8.35
C GLU A 46 2.10 -2.42 -9.43
N SER A 47 3.33 -1.89 -9.34
CA SER A 47 4.38 -2.25 -10.30
C SER A 47 4.73 -3.73 -10.24
N TYR A 48 4.86 -4.30 -9.03
CA TYR A 48 5.04 -5.75 -8.88
C TYR A 48 3.84 -6.52 -9.45
N ARG A 49 2.61 -6.12 -9.10
CA ARG A 49 1.40 -6.77 -9.61
C ARG A 49 1.38 -6.81 -11.14
N ASN A 50 1.69 -5.69 -11.79
CA ASN A 50 1.70 -5.57 -13.25
C ASN A 50 2.78 -6.45 -13.88
N GLU A 51 3.98 -6.50 -13.30
CA GLU A 51 5.06 -7.37 -13.75
C GLU A 51 4.66 -8.86 -13.67
N PHE A 52 4.15 -9.30 -12.52
CA PHE A 52 3.69 -10.68 -12.33
C PHE A 52 2.52 -11.04 -13.25
N GLN A 53 1.58 -10.11 -13.47
CA GLN A 53 0.46 -10.33 -14.39
C GLN A 53 0.94 -10.46 -15.84
N LYS A 54 1.89 -9.62 -16.26
CA LYS A 54 2.49 -9.70 -17.60
C LYS A 54 3.21 -11.04 -17.78
N LEU A 55 4.09 -11.41 -16.85
CA LEU A 55 4.82 -12.67 -16.89
C LEU A 55 3.86 -13.88 -16.94
N GLY A 56 2.78 -13.86 -16.15
CA GLY A 56 1.77 -14.93 -16.20
C GLY A 56 1.05 -15.01 -17.55
N THR A 57 0.72 -13.86 -18.15
CA THR A 57 0.08 -13.79 -19.47
C THR A 57 1.00 -14.29 -20.58
N ASP A 58 2.28 -13.91 -20.52
CA ASP A 58 3.30 -14.34 -21.48
C ASP A 58 3.58 -15.85 -21.34
N LEU A 59 3.58 -16.38 -20.11
CA LEU A 59 3.77 -17.81 -19.82
C LEU A 59 2.66 -18.65 -20.44
N GLU A 60 1.39 -18.30 -20.19
CA GLU A 60 0.24 -19.01 -20.77
C GLU A 60 0.24 -18.90 -22.30
N SER A 61 0.73 -17.77 -22.84
CA SER A 61 0.85 -17.60 -24.28
C SER A 61 1.93 -18.51 -24.89
N ALA A 62 3.06 -18.72 -24.23
CA ALA A 62 4.15 -19.56 -24.72
C ALA A 62 3.85 -21.06 -24.62
N LYS A 63 3.01 -21.46 -23.65
CA LYS A 63 2.70 -22.86 -23.35
C LYS A 63 2.22 -23.64 -24.59
N GLY A 64 2.93 -24.73 -24.91
CA GLY A 64 2.61 -25.61 -26.04
C GLY A 64 2.89 -25.03 -27.43
N ARG A 65 3.39 -23.79 -27.52
CA ARG A 65 3.78 -23.14 -28.79
C ARG A 65 5.29 -22.90 -28.86
N ASP A 66 5.86 -22.42 -27.77
CA ASP A 66 7.27 -22.06 -27.64
C ASP A 66 7.73 -22.46 -26.24
N MET A 67 8.22 -23.70 -26.12
CA MET A 67 8.60 -24.27 -24.82
C MET A 67 9.89 -23.67 -24.27
N GLU A 68 10.80 -23.19 -25.12
CA GLU A 68 12.02 -22.50 -24.68
C GLU A 68 11.64 -21.20 -23.96
N LYS A 69 10.85 -20.35 -24.64
CA LYS A 69 10.33 -19.12 -24.04
C LYS A 69 9.50 -19.38 -22.78
N TYR A 70 8.71 -20.46 -22.76
CA TYR A 70 7.96 -20.86 -21.58
C TYR A 70 8.89 -21.12 -20.38
N TYR A 71 9.97 -21.88 -20.55
CA TYR A 71 10.91 -22.16 -19.46
C TYR A 71 11.69 -20.93 -19.01
N ASP A 72 12.02 -20.02 -19.94
CA ASP A 72 12.65 -18.74 -19.60
C ASP A 72 11.76 -17.85 -18.74
N ILE A 73 10.48 -17.71 -19.12
CA ILE A 73 9.51 -16.94 -18.32
C ILE A 73 9.29 -17.60 -16.95
N LEU A 74 9.25 -18.93 -16.90
CA LEU A 74 9.12 -19.68 -15.66
C LEU A 74 10.32 -19.44 -14.73
N ALA A 75 11.53 -19.37 -15.28
CA ALA A 75 12.74 -19.05 -14.52
C ALA A 75 12.69 -17.62 -13.97
N GLN A 76 12.26 -16.64 -14.78
CA GLN A 76 12.07 -15.25 -14.34
C GLN A 76 11.04 -15.14 -13.20
N LEU A 77 9.90 -15.82 -13.30
CA LEU A 77 8.88 -15.84 -12.24
C LEU A 77 9.43 -16.38 -10.91
N ARG A 78 10.19 -17.48 -10.96
CA ARG A 78 10.84 -18.06 -9.77
C ARG A 78 11.86 -17.10 -9.17
N GLU A 79 12.64 -16.43 -10.02
CA GLU A 79 13.64 -15.46 -9.58
C GLU A 79 13.00 -14.24 -8.91
N SER A 80 11.99 -13.63 -9.54
CA SER A 80 11.29 -12.47 -8.98
C SER A 80 10.65 -12.82 -7.63
N TYR A 81 10.09 -14.02 -7.48
CA TYR A 81 9.56 -14.46 -6.18
C TYR A 81 10.67 -14.63 -5.12
N ARG A 82 11.82 -15.18 -5.50
CA ARG A 82 12.97 -15.37 -4.61
C ARG A 82 13.57 -14.04 -4.16
N GLN A 83 13.79 -13.11 -5.08
CA GLN A 83 14.44 -11.83 -4.81
C GLN A 83 13.53 -10.86 -4.04
N HIS A 84 12.23 -10.87 -4.35
CA HIS A 84 11.32 -9.83 -3.86
C HIS A 84 10.27 -10.34 -2.88
N GLY A 85 10.15 -11.65 -2.64
CA GLY A 85 9.08 -12.22 -1.81
C GLY A 85 9.02 -11.65 -0.38
N MET A 86 10.17 -11.56 0.30
CA MET A 86 10.22 -10.99 1.67
C MET A 86 9.95 -9.48 1.67
N ARG A 87 10.55 -8.74 0.71
CA ARG A 87 10.34 -7.30 0.57
C ARG A 87 8.88 -6.99 0.29
N HIS A 88 8.26 -7.69 -0.66
CA HIS A 88 6.85 -7.53 -1.02
C HIS A 88 5.93 -7.82 0.16
N LYS A 89 6.15 -8.92 0.91
CA LYS A 89 5.37 -9.24 2.12
C LYS A 89 5.46 -8.11 3.16
N ARG A 90 6.67 -7.59 3.41
CA ARG A 90 6.89 -6.47 4.33
C ARG A 90 6.16 -5.20 3.87
N LEU A 91 6.33 -4.81 2.60
CA LEU A 91 5.67 -3.63 2.01
C LEU A 91 4.14 -3.76 2.04
N LYS A 92 3.59 -4.94 1.77
CA LYS A 92 2.15 -5.20 1.85
C LYS A 92 1.62 -5.04 3.28
N LYS A 93 2.35 -5.52 4.29
CA LYS A 93 1.96 -5.35 5.71
C LYS A 93 1.92 -3.86 6.09
N ILE A 94 2.95 -3.11 5.70
CA ILE A 94 3.01 -1.67 5.91
C ILE A 94 1.84 -0.96 5.23
N PHE A 95 1.53 -1.34 3.99
CA PHE A 95 0.43 -0.75 3.23
C PHE A 95 -0.91 -0.94 3.92
N ILE A 96 -1.17 -2.12 4.48
CA ILE A 96 -2.40 -2.41 5.24
C ILE A 96 -2.50 -1.52 6.48
N VAL A 97 -1.41 -1.38 7.25
CA VAL A 97 -1.35 -0.49 8.42
C VAL A 97 -1.67 0.95 8.02
N LEU A 98 -0.99 1.47 6.99
CA LEU A 98 -1.24 2.82 6.47
C LEU A 98 -2.67 3.02 6.00
N HIS A 99 -3.23 2.03 5.30
CA HIS A 99 -4.60 2.08 4.80
C HIS A 99 -5.61 2.25 5.93
N GLU A 100 -5.49 1.45 7.00
CA GLU A 100 -6.40 1.51 8.14
C GLU A 100 -6.23 2.81 8.94
N GLU A 101 -4.99 3.25 9.18
CA GLU A 101 -4.74 4.53 9.85
C GLU A 101 -5.33 5.72 9.07
N LEU A 102 -5.13 5.77 7.75
CA LEU A 102 -5.67 6.83 6.89
C LEU A 102 -7.20 6.80 6.82
N LYS A 103 -7.78 5.60 6.67
CA LYS A 103 -9.24 5.40 6.66
C LYS A 103 -9.86 5.92 7.95
N HIS A 104 -9.25 5.58 9.09
CA HIS A 104 -9.71 6.02 10.40
C HIS A 104 -9.53 7.53 10.61
N LEU A 105 -8.37 8.09 10.27
CA LEU A 105 -8.13 9.55 10.33
C LEU A 105 -9.16 10.31 9.50
N LYS A 106 -9.41 9.88 8.26
CA LYS A 106 -10.41 10.48 7.37
C LYS A 106 -11.80 10.46 7.98
N GLN A 107 -12.17 9.37 8.65
CA GLN A 107 -13.45 9.26 9.34
C GLN A 107 -13.56 10.28 10.48
N ARG A 108 -12.53 10.42 11.33
CA ARG A 108 -12.53 11.38 12.44
C ARG A 108 -12.60 12.84 11.98
N ILE A 109 -11.88 13.16 10.91
CA ILE A 109 -11.92 14.49 10.26
C ILE A 109 -13.33 14.80 9.76
N LYS A 110 -13.96 13.85 9.06
CA LYS A 110 -15.34 13.99 8.54
C LYS A 110 -16.37 14.16 9.65
N GLU A 111 -16.27 13.37 10.72
CA GLU A 111 -17.18 13.45 11.86
C GLU A 111 -17.14 14.83 12.52
N PHE A 112 -15.94 15.38 12.75
CA PHE A 112 -15.79 16.71 13.32
C PHE A 112 -16.34 17.81 12.41
N ALA A 113 -15.97 17.79 11.12
CA ALA A 113 -16.47 18.77 10.15
C ALA A 113 -18.00 18.76 10.07
N ALA A 114 -18.62 17.57 10.08
CA ALA A 114 -20.07 17.42 10.04
C ALA A 114 -20.77 17.85 11.33
N ALA A 115 -20.11 17.75 12.48
CA ALA A 115 -20.63 18.26 13.75
C ALA A 115 -20.52 19.79 13.81
N TYR A 116 -19.40 20.36 13.34
CA TYR A 116 -19.19 21.80 13.29
C TYR A 116 -20.15 22.52 12.34
N MET A 117 -20.52 21.92 11.21
CA MET A 117 -21.52 22.50 10.28
C MET A 117 -22.97 22.42 10.79
N ARG A 118 -23.24 21.66 11.85
CA ARG A 118 -24.58 21.49 12.44
C ARG A 118 -24.81 22.36 13.68
N GLY A 119 -23.75 22.94 14.25
CA GLY A 119 -23.81 23.91 15.35
C GLY A 119 -23.72 25.32 14.81
#